data_AF-A0A099S959-F1
#
_entry.id   AF-A0A099S959-F1
#
_cell.length_a   1.000
_cell.length_b   1.000
_cell.length_c   1.000
_cell.angle_alpha   90.00
_cell.angle_beta   90.00
_cell.angle_gamma   90.00
#
_symmetry.space_group_name_H-M   'P 1'
#
loop_
_entity.id
_entity.type
_entity.pdbx_description
1 polymer ?
#
loop_
_entity_poly.entity_id
_entity_poly.type
_entity_poly.pdbx_seq_one_letter_code
_entity_poly.pdbx_strand_id
1 'polypeptide(L)'
;MSVLESILVALFVMSIVFAVLISLSLFLNLQSKCFYFIKKKEELRTFTQDENTLELLTDRSTFVDVDEKTVAIIAASLSYASNIPLKSLEIKSIKPLDV
;
A
#
# COMPACT_ATOMS: atom_id res chain seq x y z
N MET A 1 -35.74 36.29 -27.65
CA MET A 1 -34.50 35.57 -27.39
C MET A 1 -33.50 35.94 -28.46
N SER A 2 -32.45 36.65 -28.08
CA SER A 2 -31.45 37.12 -29.03
C SER A 2 -30.38 36.04 -29.25
N VAL A 3 -29.76 36.04 -30.43
CA VAL A 3 -28.71 35.07 -30.80
C VAL A 3 -27.55 35.09 -29.78
N LEU A 4 -27.28 36.26 -29.19
CA LEU A 4 -26.30 36.44 -28.12
C LEU A 4 -26.67 35.74 -26.80
N GLU A 5 -27.96 35.63 -26.47
CA GLU A 5 -28.38 34.88 -25.28
C GLU A 5 -28.15 33.38 -25.51
N SER A 6 -28.42 32.89 -26.72
CA SER A 6 -28.20 31.48 -27.07
C SER A 6 -26.72 31.10 -27.09
N ILE A 7 -25.82 31.97 -27.57
CA ILE A 7 -24.39 31.70 -27.58
C ILE A 7 -23.81 31.65 -26.17
N LEU A 8 -24.31 32.52 -25.27
CA LEU A 8 -23.87 32.58 -23.88
C LEU A 8 -24.31 31.33 -23.11
N VAL A 9 -25.55 30.87 -23.31
CA VAL A 9 -26.05 29.62 -22.73
C VAL A 9 -25.26 28.42 -23.25
N ALA A 10 -25.01 28.34 -24.56
CA ALA A 10 -24.22 27.25 -25.14
C ALA A 10 -22.80 27.18 -24.57
N LEU A 11 -22.13 28.34 -24.42
CA LEU A 11 -20.78 28.42 -23.85
C LEU A 11 -20.77 27.98 -22.39
N PHE A 12 -21.79 28.35 -21.61
CA PHE A 12 -21.91 27.94 -20.21
C PHE A 12 -22.09 26.42 -20.06
N VAL A 13 -22.95 25.81 -20.88
CA VAL A 13 -23.17 24.35 -20.87
C VAL A 13 -21.88 23.62 -21.29
N MET A 14 -21.20 24.09 -22.34
CA MET A 14 -19.91 23.51 -22.75
C MET A 14 -18.85 23.63 -21.65
N SER A 15 -18.77 24.79 -20.98
CA SER A 15 -17.84 25.01 -19.88
C SER A 15 -18.11 24.07 -18.71
N ILE A 16 -19.37 23.81 -18.35
CA ILE A 16 -19.73 22.86 -17.29
C ILE A 16 -19.31 21.44 -17.65
N VAL A 17 -19.56 21.00 -18.88
CA VAL A 17 -19.15 19.66 -19.34
C VAL A 17 -17.63 19.50 -19.21
N PHE A 18 -16.86 20.48 -19.67
CA PHE A 18 -15.41 20.47 -19.51
C PHE A 18 -14.98 20.48 -18.04
N ALA A 19 -15.60 21.30 -17.20
CA ALA A 19 -15.29 21.35 -15.78
C ALA A 19 -15.52 19.99 -15.10
N VAL A 20 -16.63 19.33 -15.40
CA VAL A 20 -16.95 17.99 -14.87
C VAL A 20 -15.90 16.97 -15.32
N LEU A 21 -15.51 16.97 -16.59
CA LEU A 21 -14.47 16.06 -17.10
C LEU A 21 -13.11 16.31 -16.44
N ILE A 22 -12.71 17.59 -16.29
CA ILE A 22 -11.47 17.96 -15.58
C ILE A 22 -11.53 17.47 -14.13
N SER A 23 -12.62 17.74 -13.42
CA SER A 23 -12.77 17.36 -12.02
C SER A 23 -12.71 15.84 -11.84
N LEU A 24 -13.35 15.08 -12.73
CA LEU A 24 -13.32 13.63 -12.68
C LEU A 24 -11.91 13.08 -12.99
N SER A 25 -11.24 13.62 -14.00
CA SER A 25 -9.86 13.28 -14.33
C SER A 25 -8.90 13.58 -13.17
N LEU A 26 -9.08 14.73 -12.52
CA LEU A 26 -8.27 15.12 -11.37
C LEU A 26 -8.51 14.19 -10.18
N PHE A 27 -9.78 13.86 -9.92
CA PHE A 27 -10.17 12.96 -8.84
C PHE A 27 -9.58 11.57 -9.02
N LEU A 28 -9.63 11.02 -10.23
CA LEU A 28 -9.01 9.73 -10.56
C LEU A 28 -7.49 9.76 -10.37
N ASN A 29 -6.82 10.82 -10.83
CA ASN A 29 -5.37 10.97 -10.68
C ASN A 29 -4.97 11.17 -9.20
N LEU A 30 -5.78 11.91 -8.43
CA LEU A 30 -5.57 12.13 -7.01
C LEU A 30 -5.74 10.83 -6.23
N GLN A 31 -6.75 10.02 -6.54
CA GLN A 31 -6.88 8.68 -5.98
C GLN A 31 -5.69 7.82 -6.37
N SER A 32 -5.28 7.77 -7.64
CA SER A 32 -4.14 6.98 -8.08
C SER A 32 -2.85 7.34 -7.33
N LYS A 33 -2.60 8.64 -7.08
CA LYS A 33 -1.46 9.08 -6.28
C LYS A 33 -1.64 8.80 -4.79
N CYS A 34 -2.84 8.95 -4.23
CA CYS A 34 -3.11 8.66 -2.82
C CYS A 34 -2.91 7.17 -2.52
N PHE A 35 -3.40 6.28 -3.39
CA PHE A 35 -3.12 4.85 -3.32
C PHE A 35 -1.63 4.55 -3.49
N TYR A 36 -0.92 5.24 -4.39
CA TYR A 36 0.53 5.12 -4.49
C TYR A 36 1.25 5.58 -3.21
N PHE A 37 0.80 6.62 -2.52
CA PHE A 37 1.40 7.08 -1.26
C PHE A 37 1.07 6.17 -0.08
N ILE A 38 -0.14 5.62 -0.01
CA ILE A 38 -0.53 4.60 0.97
C ILE A 38 0.29 3.33 0.73
N LYS A 39 0.38 2.89 -0.53
CA LYS A 39 1.23 1.76 -0.91
C LYS A 39 2.71 2.06 -0.68
N LYS A 40 3.20 3.28 -0.91
CA LYS A 40 4.59 3.68 -0.61
C LYS A 40 4.89 3.65 0.89
N LYS A 41 3.89 3.86 1.76
CA LYS A 41 4.04 3.65 3.20
C LYS A 41 4.16 2.15 3.54
N GLU A 42 3.62 1.28 2.70
CA GLU A 42 3.79 -0.18 2.72
C GLU A 42 5.09 -0.64 2.03
N GLU A 43 5.52 0.06 0.97
CA GLU A 43 6.70 -0.24 0.12
C GLU A 43 7.99 0.37 0.70
N LEU A 44 7.90 1.23 1.72
CA LEU A 44 9.01 1.43 2.67
C LEU A 44 9.21 0.20 3.59
N ARG A 45 8.62 -0.95 3.23
CA ARG A 45 8.93 -2.29 3.73
C ARG A 45 9.19 -3.31 2.61
N THR A 46 9.32 -2.90 1.33
CA THR A 46 9.80 -3.83 0.29
C THR A 46 11.32 -3.82 0.28
N PHE A 47 11.84 -4.81 0.99
CA PHE A 47 13.05 -5.57 0.71
C PHE A 47 13.69 -5.27 -0.65
N THR A 48 14.86 -4.65 -0.58
CA THR A 48 15.90 -4.82 -1.60
C THR A 48 16.33 -6.28 -1.60
N GLN A 49 16.44 -6.83 -2.80
CA GLN A 49 16.81 -8.19 -3.14
C GLN A 49 18.21 -8.60 -2.61
N ASP A 50 18.34 -9.79 -1.99
CA ASP A 50 19.49 -10.68 -2.19
C ASP A 50 19.15 -12.14 -1.85
N GLU A 51 19.66 -13.08 -2.64
CA GLU A 51 19.22 -14.48 -2.74
C GLU A 51 19.67 -15.43 -1.61
N ASN A 52 20.27 -14.96 -0.52
CA ASN A 52 20.65 -15.85 0.60
C ASN A 52 20.68 -15.21 1.98
N THR A 53 20.13 -14.01 2.13
CA THR A 53 20.14 -13.30 3.41
C THR A 53 18.75 -12.80 3.71
N LEU A 54 18.11 -13.46 4.67
CA LEU A 54 17.00 -12.92 5.43
C LEU A 54 17.59 -11.75 6.24
N GLU A 55 17.80 -10.60 5.59
CA GLU A 55 17.99 -9.34 6.32
C GLU A 55 16.70 -9.13 7.07
N LEU A 56 16.68 -9.62 8.30
CA LEU A 56 15.68 -9.37 9.31
C LEU A 56 15.77 -7.86 9.65
N LEU A 57 15.39 -6.99 8.71
CA LEU A 57 14.95 -5.62 8.94
C LEU A 57 13.58 -5.66 9.64
N THR A 58 13.47 -6.55 10.63
CA THR A 58 12.47 -6.38 11.65
C THR A 58 12.99 -5.26 12.52
N ASP A 59 12.40 -4.09 12.28
CA ASP A 59 12.15 -3.09 13.31
C ASP A 59 12.10 -3.78 14.69
N ARG A 60 13.21 -3.67 15.46
CA ARG A 60 13.51 -4.38 16.73
C ARG A 60 12.49 -4.07 17.85
N SER A 61 11.38 -3.44 17.51
CA SER A 61 10.31 -2.98 18.39
C SER A 61 9.06 -3.88 18.36
N THR A 62 8.93 -4.82 17.42
CA THR A 62 7.74 -5.70 17.30
C THR A 62 7.90 -7.11 17.86
N PHE A 63 9.14 -7.58 18.03
CA PHE A 63 9.46 -8.80 18.77
C PHE A 63 9.96 -8.42 20.15
N VAL A 64 9.02 -8.12 21.04
CA VAL A 64 9.32 -7.89 22.45
C VAL A 64 9.81 -9.22 23.03
N ASP A 65 11.08 -9.27 23.43
CA ASP A 65 11.67 -10.35 24.25
C ASP A 65 11.84 -11.72 23.55
N VAL A 66 12.20 -11.75 22.27
CA VAL A 66 12.50 -13.02 21.55
C VAL A 66 13.83 -12.94 20.81
N ASP A 67 14.71 -13.91 21.06
CA ASP A 67 16.02 -14.04 20.40
C ASP A 67 15.88 -14.31 18.89
N GLU A 68 16.83 -13.79 18.10
CA GLU A 68 16.86 -13.93 16.63
C GLU A 68 16.81 -15.40 16.18
N LYS A 69 17.49 -16.28 16.90
CA LYS A 69 17.47 -17.72 16.62
C LYS A 69 16.08 -18.31 16.80
N THR A 70 15.36 -17.86 17.83
CA THR A 70 13.98 -18.31 18.10
C THR A 70 13.03 -17.81 16.99
N VAL A 71 13.19 -16.56 16.54
CA VAL A 71 12.40 -16.02 15.42
C VAL A 71 12.65 -16.82 14.14
N ALA A 72 13.90 -17.15 13.83
CA ALA A 72 14.25 -17.95 12.66
C ALA A 72 13.63 -19.36 12.72
N ILE A 73 13.67 -20.00 13.89
CA ILE A 73 13.05 -21.32 14.10
C ILE A 73 11.53 -21.23 13.90
N ILE A 74 10.87 -20.22 14.46
CA ILE A 74 9.42 -20.00 14.31
C ILE A 74 9.07 -19.76 12.84
N ALA A 75 9.80 -18.88 12.15
CA ALA A 75 9.56 -18.56 10.74
C ALA A 75 9.75 -19.78 9.83
N ALA A 76 10.81 -20.56 10.03
CA ALA A 76 11.05 -21.79 9.27
C ALA A 76 9.96 -22.84 9.54
N SER A 77 9.60 -23.05 10.80
CA SER A 77 8.57 -24.02 11.20
C SER A 77 7.20 -23.63 10.65
N LEU A 78 6.84 -22.35 10.73
CA LEU A 78 5.56 -21.84 10.24
C LEU A 78 5.47 -21.91 8.71
N SER A 79 6.57 -21.64 8.00
CA SER A 79 6.66 -21.79 6.54
C SER A 79 6.42 -23.24 6.13
N TYR A 80 7.07 -24.18 6.82
CA TYR A 80 6.89 -25.61 6.57
C TYR A 80 5.45 -26.07 6.85
N ALA A 81 4.89 -25.72 8.01
CA ALA A 81 3.55 -26.13 8.41
C ALA A 81 2.44 -25.53 7.54
N SER A 82 2.60 -24.27 7.11
CA SER A 82 1.60 -23.59 6.29
C SER A 82 1.75 -23.86 4.79
N ASN A 83 2.85 -24.51 4.37
CA ASN A 83 3.25 -24.63 2.97
C ASN A 83 3.29 -23.27 2.24
N ILE A 84 3.56 -22.21 3.00
CA ILE A 84 3.73 -20.84 2.49
C ILE A 84 5.23 -20.59 2.45
N PRO A 85 5.80 -20.20 1.29
CA PRO A 85 7.23 -19.91 1.21
C PRO A 85 7.59 -18.74 2.13
N LEU A 86 8.79 -18.79 2.73
CA LEU A 86 9.34 -17.73 3.60
C LEU A 86 9.22 -16.32 3.00
N LYS A 87 9.26 -16.21 1.66
CA LYS A 87 9.10 -14.97 0.88
C LYS A 87 7.74 -14.30 1.02
N SER A 88 6.70 -15.07 1.36
CA SER A 88 5.32 -14.62 1.47
C SER A 88 4.82 -14.62 2.92
N LEU A 89 5.72 -14.86 3.88
CA LEU A 89 5.38 -14.98 5.29
C LEU A 89 5.52 -13.63 5.99
N GLU A 90 4.40 -12.96 6.25
CA GLU A 90 4.38 -11.71 7.01
C GLU A 90 4.02 -11.97 8.48
N ILE A 91 5.03 -12.00 9.36
CA ILE A 91 4.81 -12.16 10.80
C ILE A 91 4.61 -10.78 11.42
N LYS A 92 3.35 -10.45 11.78
CA LYS A 92 3.01 -9.15 12.38
C LYS A 92 3.52 -8.99 13.81
N SER A 93 3.51 -10.04 14.63
CA SER A 93 3.98 -10.03 16.02
C SER A 93 4.16 -11.45 16.53
N ILE A 94 5.20 -11.67 17.35
CA ILE A 94 5.37 -12.88 18.15
C ILE A 94 5.15 -12.48 19.61
N LYS A 95 4.23 -13.16 20.30
CA LYS A 95 3.97 -12.94 21.73
C LYS A 95 4.27 -14.22 22.49
N PRO A 96 4.97 -14.15 23.63
CA PRO A 96 5.04 -15.28 24.54
C PRO A 96 3.63 -15.60 25.03
N LEU A 97 3.31 -16.91 25.09
CA LEU A 97 2.14 -17.39 25.78
C LEU A 97 2.47 -17.38 27.28
N ASP A 98 1.72 -16.60 28.05
CA ASP A 98 1.73 -16.67 29.51
C ASP A 98 0.93 -17.93 29.88
N VAL A 99 1.60 -18.94 30.43
CA VAL A 99 1.02 -20.25 30.81
C VAL A 99 0.74 -20.27 32.30
#